data_AF-A0A962W3X4-F1
#
_entry.id   AF-A0A962W3X4-F1
#
_cell.length_a   1.000
_cell.length_b   1.000
_cell.length_c   1.000
_cell.angle_alpha   90.00
_cell.angle_beta   90.00
_cell.angle_gamma   90.00
#
_symmetry.space_group_name_H-M   'P 1'
#
loop_
_entity.id
_entity.type
_entity.pdbx_description
1 polymer ?
#
loop_
_entity_poly.entity_id
_entity_poly.type
_entity_poly.pdbx_seq_one_letter_code
_entity_poly.pdbx_strand_id
1 'polypeptide(L)'
;MNWLSRFIEKRTSSKDPYLAEMLGIRQASTGQWVSEDTATGVPAVHACVQLIAESVASLPLAPYKRQPDGSKITDAAHPLYDVLHDRANRVQTAFEFREQFVASCLLTGNAYALKVMDPRGAI
;
A
#
# COMPACT_ATOMS: atom_id res chain seq x y z
N MET A 1 -23.88 -26.06 -31.63
CA MET A 1 -25.14 -25.46 -31.16
C MET A 1 -24.84 -24.25 -30.29
N ASN A 2 -25.13 -23.03 -30.74
CA ASN A 2 -24.71 -21.78 -30.11
C ASN A 2 -25.89 -20.96 -29.55
N TRP A 3 -26.94 -21.61 -29.02
CA TRP A 3 -28.19 -20.92 -28.62
C TRP A 3 -28.09 -20.26 -27.24
N LEU A 4 -27.31 -20.83 -26.31
CA LEU A 4 -27.33 -20.44 -24.88
C LEU A 4 -26.63 -19.10 -24.61
N SER A 5 -25.86 -18.57 -25.57
CA SER A 5 -25.17 -17.28 -25.45
C SER A 5 -26.12 -16.07 -25.49
N ARG A 6 -27.42 -16.26 -25.82
CA ARG A 6 -28.44 -15.19 -25.81
C ARG A 6 -29.04 -14.89 -24.43
N PHE A 7 -28.88 -15.79 -23.46
CA PHE A 7 -29.44 -15.64 -22.10
C PHE A 7 -28.46 -15.08 -21.07
N ILE A 8 -27.18 -14.93 -21.43
CA ILE A 8 -26.19 -14.29 -20.57
C ILE A 8 -26.12 -12.83 -21.02
N GLU A 9 -26.77 -11.95 -20.26
CA GLU A 9 -26.60 -10.52 -20.41
C GLU A 9 -25.11 -10.20 -20.24
N LYS A 10 -24.44 -9.91 -21.36
CA LYS A 10 -23.13 -9.26 -21.31
C LYS A 10 -23.40 -7.91 -20.68
N ARG A 11 -23.09 -7.74 -19.39
CA ARG A 11 -22.90 -6.42 -18.82
C ARG A 11 -21.79 -5.77 -19.64
N THR A 12 -22.17 -4.98 -20.63
CA THR A 12 -21.25 -4.17 -21.40
C THR A 12 -20.66 -3.19 -20.40
N SER A 13 -19.49 -3.53 -19.86
CA SER A 13 -18.62 -2.53 -19.25
C SER A 13 -18.42 -1.47 -20.34
N SER A 14 -18.94 -0.27 -20.10
CA SER A 14 -18.84 0.82 -21.06
C SER A 14 -17.35 1.09 -21.29
N LYS A 15 -16.84 0.63 -22.43
CA LYS A 15 -15.50 0.94 -22.92
C LYS A 15 -15.50 2.23 -23.73
N ASP A 16 -16.46 3.12 -23.46
CA ASP A 16 -16.54 4.39 -24.16
C ASP A 16 -15.37 5.28 -23.69
N PRO A 17 -14.40 5.57 -24.56
CA PRO A 17 -13.24 6.39 -24.20
C PRO A 17 -13.65 7.79 -23.75
N TYR A 18 -14.77 8.30 -24.27
CA TYR A 18 -15.20 9.67 -24.07
C TYR A 18 -15.76 9.91 -22.67
N LEU A 19 -16.57 8.97 -22.15
CA LEU A 19 -17.10 9.05 -20.79
C LEU A 19 -16.00 9.02 -19.74
N ALA A 20 -14.95 8.28 -20.02
CA ALA A 20 -13.88 8.11 -19.07
C ALA A 20 -12.83 9.23 -19.17
N GLU A 21 -12.60 9.81 -20.36
CA GLU A 21 -11.90 11.09 -20.50
C GLU A 21 -12.66 12.23 -19.78
N MET A 22 -13.99 12.28 -19.93
CA MET A 22 -14.86 13.24 -19.22
C MET A 22 -14.78 13.10 -17.69
N LEU A 23 -14.60 11.87 -17.18
CA LEU A 23 -14.42 11.58 -15.76
C LEU A 23 -12.97 11.65 -15.29
N GLY A 24 -12.04 12.08 -16.15
CA GLY A 24 -10.61 12.22 -15.82
C GLY A 24 -9.86 10.89 -15.66
N ILE A 25 -10.45 9.78 -16.07
CA ILE A 25 -9.86 8.45 -16.03
C ILE A 25 -8.93 8.32 -17.24
N ARG A 26 -7.61 8.27 -17.00
CA ARG A 26 -6.61 8.18 -18.07
C ARG A 26 -6.49 6.76 -18.58
N GLN A 27 -6.68 6.57 -19.88
CA GLN A 27 -6.36 5.30 -20.57
C GLN A 27 -4.86 5.17 -20.78
N ALA A 28 -4.35 3.94 -20.76
CA ALA A 28 -3.01 3.66 -21.27
C ALA A 28 -2.96 3.94 -22.79
N SER A 29 -1.75 4.13 -23.34
CA SER A 29 -1.56 4.32 -24.79
C SER A 29 -2.10 3.16 -25.65
N THR A 30 -2.29 1.99 -25.03
CA THR A 30 -2.89 0.78 -25.63
C THR A 30 -4.43 0.80 -25.62
N GLY A 31 -5.06 1.83 -25.06
CA GLY A 31 -6.51 1.95 -24.89
C GLY A 31 -7.10 1.07 -23.77
N GLN A 32 -6.25 0.43 -22.96
CA GLN A 32 -6.67 -0.38 -21.82
C GLN A 32 -6.80 0.46 -20.56
N TRP A 33 -7.78 0.08 -19.74
CA TRP A 33 -7.96 0.58 -18.38
C TRP A 33 -6.96 -0.09 -17.45
N VAL A 34 -6.14 0.71 -16.77
CA VAL A 34 -5.19 0.23 -15.77
C VAL A 34 -5.54 0.89 -14.44
N SER A 35 -5.97 0.07 -13.49
CA SER A 35 -6.20 0.34 -12.07
C SER A 35 -5.24 -0.50 -11.23
N GLU A 36 -5.15 -0.21 -9.93
CA GLU A 36 -4.30 -0.96 -9.00
C GLU A 36 -4.66 -2.45 -8.97
N ASP A 37 -5.96 -2.77 -9.01
CA ASP A 37 -6.48 -4.15 -9.05
C ASP A 37 -6.05 -4.87 -10.33
N THR A 38 -6.18 -4.22 -11.48
CA THR A 38 -5.76 -4.81 -12.77
C THR A 38 -4.24 -4.91 -12.88
N ALA A 39 -3.49 -3.99 -12.27
CA ALA A 39 -2.03 -3.99 -12.28
C ALA A 39 -1.48 -5.13 -11.41
N THR A 40 -2.03 -5.31 -10.21
CA THR A 40 -1.66 -6.39 -9.29
C THR A 40 -1.97 -7.78 -9.86
N GLY A 41 -2.98 -7.89 -10.72
CA GLY A 41 -3.28 -9.13 -11.45
C GLY A 41 -2.16 -9.59 -12.41
N VAL A 42 -1.21 -8.72 -12.76
CA VAL A 42 -0.04 -9.08 -13.56
C VAL A 42 1.06 -9.64 -12.64
N PRO A 43 1.49 -10.91 -12.81
CA PRO A 43 2.45 -11.55 -11.90
C PRO A 43 3.78 -10.80 -11.76
N ALA A 44 4.25 -10.20 -12.86
CA ALA A 44 5.48 -9.40 -12.84
C ALA A 44 5.35 -8.15 -11.98
N VAL A 45 4.20 -7.46 -12.02
CA VAL A 45 3.94 -6.27 -11.19
C VAL A 45 3.84 -6.68 -9.73
N HIS A 46 3.06 -7.72 -9.43
CA HIS A 46 2.93 -8.25 -8.08
C HIS A 46 4.30 -8.60 -7.47
N ALA A 47 5.14 -9.35 -8.19
CA ALA A 47 6.45 -9.74 -7.73
C ALA A 47 7.38 -8.55 -7.47
N CYS A 48 7.39 -7.55 -8.35
CA CYS A 48 8.20 -6.34 -8.17
C CYS A 48 7.74 -5.50 -6.98
N VAL A 49 6.43 -5.29 -6.83
CA VAL A 49 5.86 -4.54 -5.71
C VAL A 49 6.17 -5.24 -4.39
N GLN A 50 5.95 -6.55 -4.32
CA GLN A 50 6.25 -7.36 -3.15
C GLN A 50 7.74 -7.31 -2.79
N LEU A 51 8.63 -7.49 -3.77
CA LEU A 51 10.08 -7.44 -3.55
C LEU A 51 10.52 -6.10 -2.94
N ILE A 52 10.01 -4.99 -3.46
CA ILE A 52 10.37 -3.65 -2.94
C ILE A 52 9.75 -3.45 -1.56
N ALA A 53 8.48 -3.81 -1.37
CA ALA A 53 7.76 -3.63 -0.12
C ALA A 53 8.42 -4.42 1.04
N GLU A 54 8.71 -5.71 0.83
CA GLU A 54 9.40 -6.55 1.81
C GLU A 54 10.82 -6.07 2.10
N SER A 55 11.56 -5.66 1.06
CA SER A 55 12.92 -5.13 1.22
C SER A 55 12.92 -3.89 2.10
N VAL A 56 12.01 -2.94 1.88
CA VAL A 56 11.92 -1.72 2.70
C VAL A 56 11.41 -2.06 4.11
N ALA A 57 10.44 -2.96 4.24
CA ALA A 57 9.89 -3.37 5.52
C ALA A 57 10.91 -4.11 6.41
N SER A 58 11.85 -4.84 5.81
CA SER A 58 12.90 -5.60 6.52
C SER A 58 13.92 -4.73 7.24
N LEU A 59 14.03 -3.45 6.87
CA LEU A 59 14.98 -2.53 7.49
C LEU A 59 14.60 -2.31 8.96
N PRO A 60 15.54 -2.35 9.92
CA PRO A 60 15.23 -2.05 11.31
C PRO A 60 14.84 -0.59 11.45
N LEU A 61 13.67 -0.33 12.02
CA LEU A 61 13.18 1.01 12.32
C LEU A 61 13.01 1.15 13.83
N ALA A 62 13.97 1.81 14.46
CA ALA A 62 13.94 2.09 15.89
C ALA A 62 14.24 3.57 16.16
N PRO A 63 13.58 4.20 17.14
CA PRO A 63 13.95 5.53 17.60
C PRO A 63 15.35 5.52 18.20
N TYR A 64 16.12 6.58 17.90
CA TYR A 64 17.47 6.77 18.43
C TYR A 64 17.53 8.06 19.23
N LYS A 65 18.22 8.02 20.37
CA LYS A 65 18.56 9.18 21.18
C LYS A 65 20.01 9.59 20.92
N ARG A 66 20.23 10.90 20.75
CA ARG A 66 21.57 11.47 20.67
C ARG A 66 22.13 11.68 22.08
N GLN A 67 23.35 11.24 22.29
CA GLN A 67 24.09 11.47 23.53
C GLN A 67 24.86 12.81 23.49
N PRO A 68 25.30 13.32 24.66
CA PRO A 68 26.12 14.54 24.73
C PRO A 68 27.44 14.45 23.96
N ASP A 69 27.98 13.25 23.80
CA ASP A 69 29.20 12.96 23.03
C ASP A 69 28.97 12.85 21.52
N GLY A 70 27.73 13.04 21.05
CA GLY A 70 27.34 12.94 19.64
C GLY A 70 27.03 11.53 19.16
N SER A 71 27.21 10.49 19.98
CA SER A 71 26.85 9.13 19.64
C SER A 71 25.32 8.93 19.62
N LYS A 72 24.87 7.87 18.95
CA LYS A 72 23.45 7.48 18.86
C LYS A 72 23.25 6.15 19.55
N ILE A 73 22.28 6.07 20.46
CA ILE A 73 21.85 4.80 21.06
C ILE A 73 20.38 4.61 20.74
N THR A 74 19.98 3.36 20.52
CA THR A 74 18.58 2.98 20.39
C THR A 74 17.82 3.35 21.68
N ASP A 75 16.69 4.03 21.54
CA ASP A 75 15.84 4.45 22.66
C ASP A 75 14.65 3.50 22.84
N ALA A 76 14.90 2.38 23.53
CA ALA A 76 13.88 1.36 23.78
C ALA A 76 12.75 1.85 24.72
N ALA A 77 12.97 2.93 25.48
CA ALA A 77 11.96 3.50 26.37
C ALA A 77 11.03 4.49 25.65
N HIS A 78 11.30 4.80 24.39
CA HIS A 78 10.49 5.75 23.63
C HIS A 78 9.09 5.17 23.37
N PRO A 79 7.99 5.93 23.57
CA PRO A 79 6.63 5.41 23.38
C PRO A 79 6.36 4.83 21.98
N LEU A 80 7.03 5.35 20.95
CA LEU A 80 6.95 4.84 19.58
C LEU A 80 7.76 3.57 19.31
N TYR A 81 8.58 3.09 20.25
CA TYR A 81 9.45 1.94 20.00
C TYR A 81 8.62 0.70 19.64
N ASP A 82 7.65 0.32 20.47
CA ASP A 82 6.76 -0.83 20.25
C ASP A 82 6.03 -0.71 18.90
N VAL A 83 5.51 0.48 18.60
CA VAL A 83 4.73 0.75 17.38
C VAL A 83 5.57 0.64 16.10
N LEU A 84 6.78 1.17 16.11
CA LEU A 84 7.66 1.24 14.93
C LEU A 84 8.50 -0.02 14.74
N HIS A 85 8.83 -0.73 15.82
CA HIS A 85 9.73 -1.87 15.80
C HIS A 85 9.00 -3.21 15.87
N ASP A 86 8.05 -3.35 16.80
CA ASP A 86 7.46 -4.66 17.13
C ASP A 86 6.09 -4.85 16.45
N ARG A 87 5.10 -4.01 16.80
CA ARG A 87 3.73 -4.13 16.30
C ARG A 87 3.09 -2.77 16.02
N ALA A 88 2.63 -2.55 14.80
CA ALA A 88 1.97 -1.29 14.45
C ALA A 88 0.56 -1.19 15.06
N ASN A 89 -0.15 -2.30 15.18
CA ASN A 89 -1.45 -2.37 15.85
C ASN A 89 -1.74 -3.79 16.37
N ARG A 90 -2.96 -4.03 16.87
CA ARG A 90 -3.37 -5.32 17.45
C ARG A 90 -3.41 -6.48 16.46
N VAL A 91 -3.44 -6.18 15.16
CA VAL A 91 -3.66 -7.17 14.09
C VAL A 91 -2.38 -7.44 13.32
N GLN A 92 -1.54 -6.42 13.09
CA GLN A 92 -0.36 -6.52 12.24
C GLN A 92 0.92 -6.08 12.96
N THR A 93 2.02 -6.74 12.60
CA THR A 93 3.38 -6.41 13.00
C THR A 93 3.85 -5.09 12.39
N ALA A 94 4.90 -4.49 12.93
CA ALA A 94 5.49 -3.29 12.34
C ALA A 94 6.09 -3.55 10.95
N PHE A 95 6.47 -4.80 10.64
CA PHE A 95 6.91 -5.22 9.31
C PHE A 95 5.75 -5.17 8.32
N GLU A 96 4.66 -5.90 8.60
CA GLU A 96 3.49 -6.01 7.72
C GLU A 96 2.87 -4.63 7.44
N PHE A 97 2.82 -3.76 8.44
CA PHE A 97 2.34 -2.39 8.25
C PHE A 97 3.19 -1.61 7.25
N ARG A 98 4.52 -1.70 7.36
CA ARG A 98 5.43 -0.99 6.45
C ARG A 98 5.38 -1.57 5.05
N GLU A 99 5.28 -2.89 4.94
CA GLU A 99 5.09 -3.57 3.66
C GLU A 99 3.82 -3.07 2.97
N GLN A 100 2.68 -3.09 3.67
CA GLN A 100 1.41 -2.62 3.14
C GLN A 100 1.46 -1.11 2.80
N PHE A 101 2.12 -0.30 3.63
CA PHE A 101 2.27 1.14 3.41
C PHE A 101 3.08 1.43 2.13
N VAL A 102 4.20 0.71 1.92
CA VAL A 102 5.02 0.84 0.72
C VAL A 102 4.26 0.33 -0.51
N ALA A 103 3.60 -0.82 -0.41
CA ALA A 103 2.79 -1.36 -1.50
C ALA A 103 1.67 -0.39 -1.94
N SER A 104 0.98 0.23 -0.98
CA SER A 104 -0.06 1.23 -1.25
C SER A 104 0.51 2.43 -2.01
N CYS A 105 1.68 2.90 -1.62
CA CYS A 105 2.38 4.01 -2.28
C CYS A 105 2.79 3.65 -3.72
N LEU A 106 3.29 2.43 -3.94
CA LEU A 106 3.70 1.97 -5.27
C LEU A 106 2.52 1.79 -6.24
N LEU A 107 1.37 1.34 -5.74
CA LEU A 107 0.20 1.08 -6.57
C LEU A 107 -0.64 2.33 -6.83
N THR A 108 -0.92 3.13 -5.79
CA THR A 108 -1.85 4.27 -5.85
C THR A 108 -1.13 5.63 -5.94
N GLY A 109 0.18 5.65 -5.74
CA GLY A 109 1.00 6.86 -5.66
C GLY A 109 1.03 7.53 -4.27
N ASN A 110 0.18 7.11 -3.33
CA ASN A 110 0.15 7.65 -1.96
C ASN A 110 -0.11 6.54 -0.93
N ALA A 111 0.25 6.79 0.33
CA ALA A 111 -0.10 5.91 1.43
C ALA A 111 -0.46 6.71 2.67
N TYR A 112 -1.45 6.22 3.42
CA TYR A 112 -2.01 6.91 4.57
C TYR A 112 -2.01 6.02 5.79
N ALA A 113 -1.74 6.62 6.95
CA ALA A 113 -1.75 5.94 8.24
C ALA A 113 -2.63 6.73 9.21
N LEU A 114 -3.63 6.08 9.78
CA LEU A 114 -4.43 6.69 10.85
C LEU A 114 -3.69 6.53 12.17
N LYS A 115 -3.26 7.66 12.73
CA LYS A 115 -2.71 7.70 14.08
C LYS A 115 -3.85 7.82 15.09
N VAL A 116 -4.02 6.79 15.91
CA VAL A 116 -4.93 6.81 17.06
C VAL A 116 -4.08 7.03 18.30
N MET A 117 -4.54 7.92 19.19
CA MET A 117 -3.88 8.17 20.46
C MET A 117 -4.89 7.99 21.60
N ASP A 118 -4.39 7.57 22.75
CA ASP A 118 -5.15 7.63 23.98
C ASP A 118 -5.32 9.09 24.47
N PRO A 119 -6.22 9.36 25.42
CA PRO A 119 -6.39 10.71 25.99
C PRO A 119 -5.15 11.27 26.69
N ARG A 120 -4.13 10.44 26.95
CA ARG A 120 -2.85 10.82 27.59
C ARG A 120 -1.76 11.12 26.56
N GLY A 121 -2.06 10.97 25.26
CA GLY A 121 -1.14 11.23 24.15
C GLY A 121 -0.20 10.07 23.82
N ALA A 122 -0.38 8.89 24.43
CA ALA A 122 0.29 7.66 24.00
C ALA A 122 -0.38 7.11 22.73
N ILE A 123 0.42 6.47 21.89
CA ILE A 123 -0.01 5.83 20.63
C ILE A 123 -0.17 4.34 20.89
#